data_AF-A0AAD0YR79-F1
#
_entry.id   AF-A0AAD0YR79-F1
#
_cell.length_a   1.000
_cell.length_b   1.000
_cell.length_c   1.000
_cell.angle_alpha   90.00
_cell.angle_beta   90.00
_cell.angle_gamma   90.00
#
_symmetry.space_group_name_H-M   'P 1'
#
loop_
_entity.id
_entity.type
_entity.pdbx_description
1 polymer ?
#
loop_
_entity_poly.entity_id
_entity_poly.type
_entity_poly.pdbx_seq_one_letter_code
_entity_poly.pdbx_strand_id
1 'polypeptide(L)'
;MKYILQAFIGLLLLQSCQSDELKVSFKTIEISIPGTLGPSLKHHSKYYCYFEKDNPLGSNTLVDFYILDENGKTEAHIPPPPILFSDYTLSVKNDTVFTTHYHNYSSFYLDEKQKKWIRTSKTTDIVFKDKNYTIDSNTSGIGCYETKFIDHKTRQQYEIYLENPMVNKVNNSYYITSTDYILKISDPKKMEIAGQSNSKDHYCSSQNIDSFKGAEIQYKNELPNMFKFSIATSFAVKNQLYHLYSEDGSTKIAVLKNKEFVTIFEFKDDIHPYRKHYDSMSFIPGNEYQTLRFSTKNPHTYGIIEIDKNKFNVITFKNTYREPILGEPYTKAWVEKNFMDFYTHFNTLSINQINRIEQKENALNLTQLGLYNGFPTVSSDDFPTVYQKIERKYIHLITSYYYSHQNKLLKLIEFEWIPQSYSALSNEDDIKVRESLDTQKIFKSKYTWLHAFLKQKLGEPVSETANGPSYMSAKWETGTEVIELSYYSSTTLTLYKKQNN
;
A
#
# COMPACT_ATOMS: atom_id res chain seq x y z
N MET A 1 34.48 -10.58 56.31
CA MET A 1 33.69 -9.62 55.50
C MET A 1 34.41 -9.09 54.25
N LYS A 2 35.73 -8.82 54.28
CA LYS A 2 36.46 -8.25 53.12
C LYS A 2 36.40 -9.11 51.84
N TYR A 3 36.48 -10.44 51.99
CA TYR A 3 36.44 -11.38 50.87
C TYR A 3 35.02 -11.62 50.29
N ILE A 4 33.97 -11.42 51.08
CA ILE A 4 32.58 -11.57 50.62
C ILE A 4 32.18 -10.36 49.77
N LEU A 5 32.63 -9.16 50.14
CA LEU A 5 32.38 -7.94 49.35
C LEU A 5 33.13 -7.96 48.01
N GLN A 6 34.36 -8.51 47.98
CA GLN A 6 35.12 -8.68 46.74
C GLN A 6 34.51 -9.73 45.81
N ALA A 7 33.98 -10.83 46.35
CA ALA A 7 33.26 -11.83 45.57
C ALA A 7 31.93 -11.28 45.00
N PHE A 8 31.22 -10.44 45.75
CA PHE A 8 29.98 -9.79 45.29
C PHE A 8 30.23 -8.73 44.19
N ILE A 9 31.30 -7.94 44.31
CA ILE A 9 31.72 -7.00 43.27
C ILE A 9 32.19 -7.75 42.01
N GLY A 10 32.88 -8.88 42.17
CA GLY A 10 33.25 -9.77 41.06
C GLY A 10 32.03 -10.38 40.35
N LEU A 11 31.00 -10.80 41.09
CA LEU A 11 29.75 -11.31 40.50
C LEU A 11 28.93 -10.22 39.78
N LEU A 12 28.90 -9.00 40.33
CA LEU A 12 28.22 -7.84 39.71
C LEU A 12 28.93 -7.36 38.42
N LEU A 13 30.26 -7.47 38.36
CA LEU A 13 31.04 -7.15 37.15
C LEU A 13 30.96 -8.25 36.07
N LEU A 14 30.70 -9.50 36.46
CA LEU A 14 30.47 -10.61 35.52
C LEU A 14 29.04 -10.62 34.96
N GLN A 15 28.06 -10.07 35.69
CA GLN A 15 26.70 -9.86 35.16
C GLN A 15 26.57 -8.62 34.26
N SER A 16 27.52 -7.68 34.28
CA SER A 16 27.53 -6.49 33.41
C SER A 16 28.18 -6.72 32.04
N CYS A 17 28.47 -7.97 31.69
CA CYS A 17 29.04 -8.36 30.40
C CYS A 17 28.09 -9.28 29.61
N GLN A 18 26.77 -9.05 29.67
CA GLN A 18 25.93 -9.41 28.54
C GLN A 18 26.32 -8.47 27.41
N SER A 19 26.90 -9.00 26.33
CA SER A 19 27.28 -8.19 25.19
C SER A 19 26.05 -7.42 24.69
N ASP A 20 26.21 -6.11 24.56
CA ASP A 20 25.19 -5.21 24.01
C ASP A 20 25.12 -5.31 22.48
N GLU A 21 25.13 -6.55 21.99
CA GLU A 21 25.02 -6.90 20.58
C GLU A 21 23.63 -6.56 20.04
N LEU A 22 23.55 -6.43 18.71
CA LEU A 22 22.30 -6.31 17.98
C LEU A 22 21.42 -7.53 18.31
N LYS A 23 20.22 -7.28 18.86
CA LYS A 23 19.27 -8.33 19.23
C LYS A 23 18.22 -8.48 18.14
N VAL A 24 18.34 -9.55 17.36
CA VAL A 24 17.33 -9.90 16.34
C VAL A 24 16.27 -10.79 16.97
N SER A 25 15.00 -10.41 16.85
CA SER A 25 13.87 -11.19 17.35
C SER A 25 12.81 -11.38 16.27
N PHE A 26 12.03 -12.46 16.39
CA PHE A 26 11.00 -12.83 15.42
C PHE A 26 9.67 -13.00 16.14
N LYS A 27 8.61 -12.45 15.57
CA LYS A 27 7.23 -12.62 16.02
C LYS A 27 6.36 -12.92 14.83
N THR A 28 5.55 -13.98 14.92
CA THR A 28 4.50 -14.26 13.94
C THR A 28 3.14 -13.94 14.56
N ILE A 29 2.29 -13.27 13.80
CA ILE A 29 0.95 -12.86 14.18
C ILE A 29 -0.02 -13.32 13.09
N GLU A 30 -1.10 -13.98 13.48
CA GLU A 30 -2.16 -14.33 12.54
C GLU A 30 -3.18 -13.19 12.47
N ILE A 31 -3.54 -12.81 11.24
CA ILE A 31 -4.58 -11.81 10.97
C ILE A 31 -5.60 -12.39 9.97
N SER A 32 -6.77 -11.78 9.87
CA SER A 32 -7.77 -12.12 8.86
C SER A 32 -8.38 -10.83 8.32
N ILE A 33 -7.66 -10.19 7.39
CA ILE A 33 -8.03 -8.87 6.84
C ILE A 33 -8.01 -8.97 5.31
N PRO A 34 -9.05 -8.47 4.61
CA PRO A 34 -9.03 -8.44 3.15
C PRO A 34 -7.85 -7.63 2.58
N GLY A 35 -7.17 -8.18 1.58
CA GLY A 35 -6.10 -7.50 0.84
C GLY A 35 -4.67 -7.86 1.25
N THR A 36 -3.72 -7.18 0.61
CA THR A 36 -2.28 -7.28 0.86
C THR A 36 -1.82 -6.11 1.72
N LEU A 37 -0.74 -6.29 2.49
CA LEU A 37 -0.23 -5.22 3.34
C LEU A 37 0.31 -4.06 2.50
N GLY A 38 -0.36 -2.91 2.63
CA GLY A 38 0.08 -1.64 2.08
C GLY A 38 1.06 -0.92 3.04
N PRO A 39 1.10 0.42 2.99
CA PRO A 39 1.89 1.21 3.94
C PRO A 39 1.53 0.87 5.39
N SER A 40 2.54 0.61 6.21
CA SER A 40 2.34 0.16 7.59
C SER A 40 3.49 0.57 8.49
N LEU A 41 3.16 0.80 9.76
CA LEU A 41 4.13 1.06 10.81
C LEU A 41 3.63 0.51 12.15
N LYS A 42 4.56 0.36 13.09
CA LYS A 42 4.24 0.11 14.49
C LYS A 42 4.45 1.40 15.28
N HIS A 43 3.62 1.67 16.28
CA HIS A 43 3.82 2.77 17.23
C HIS A 43 2.99 2.48 18.50
N HIS A 44 3.54 2.78 19.69
CA HIS A 44 2.87 2.52 20.98
C HIS A 44 2.21 1.12 21.10
N SER A 45 2.94 0.08 20.73
CA SER A 45 2.48 -1.33 20.74
C SER A 45 1.28 -1.65 19.84
N LYS A 46 0.96 -0.77 18.88
CA LYS A 46 -0.07 -0.98 17.87
C LYS A 46 0.52 -1.01 16.48
N TYR A 47 -0.16 -1.69 15.57
CA TYR A 47 0.14 -1.67 14.15
C TYR A 47 -0.88 -0.82 13.42
N TYR A 48 -0.39 0.13 12.63
CA TYR A 48 -1.18 1.02 11.80
C TYR A 48 -0.92 0.60 10.36
N CYS A 49 -1.93 0.02 9.71
CA CYS A 49 -1.74 -0.71 8.46
C CYS A 49 -2.80 -0.32 7.43
N TYR A 50 -2.36 0.09 6.25
CA TYR A 50 -3.20 0.02 5.07
C TYR A 50 -3.22 -1.40 4.51
N PHE A 51 -4.36 -1.80 3.95
CA PHE A 51 -4.50 -3.02 3.17
C PHE A 51 -5.02 -2.68 1.78
N GLU A 52 -4.31 -3.16 0.76
CA GLU A 52 -4.62 -2.93 -0.65
C GLU A 52 -5.47 -4.09 -1.18
N LYS A 53 -6.61 -3.78 -1.80
CA LYS A 53 -7.54 -4.74 -2.41
C LYS A 53 -7.65 -4.49 -3.92
N ASP A 54 -8.09 -5.50 -4.64
CA ASP A 54 -8.41 -5.35 -6.07
C ASP A 54 -9.42 -4.21 -6.29
N ASN A 55 -9.24 -3.49 -7.40
CA ASN A 55 -10.19 -2.52 -7.90
C ASN A 55 -10.49 -2.86 -9.35
N PRO A 56 -11.51 -3.69 -9.59
CA PRO A 56 -11.82 -4.14 -10.93
C PRO A 56 -12.50 -3.02 -11.76
N LEU A 57 -12.89 -1.92 -11.13
CA LEU A 57 -13.50 -0.74 -11.77
C LEU A 57 -12.51 0.39 -12.06
N GLY A 58 -11.22 0.23 -11.77
CA GLY A 58 -10.23 1.29 -11.93
C GLY A 58 -8.79 0.80 -12.05
N SER A 59 -7.87 1.73 -12.28
CA SER A 59 -6.44 1.40 -12.47
C SER A 59 -5.68 1.21 -11.15
N ASN A 60 -6.21 1.68 -10.02
CA ASN A 60 -5.51 1.73 -8.73
C ASN A 60 -6.20 0.82 -7.72
N THR A 61 -5.45 0.20 -6.81
CA THR A 61 -6.01 -0.64 -5.75
C THR A 61 -6.89 0.17 -4.78
N LEU A 62 -7.88 -0.51 -4.21
CA LEU A 62 -8.66 0.04 -3.10
C LEU A 62 -7.83 -0.06 -1.82
N VAL A 63 -7.96 0.90 -0.92
CA VAL A 63 -7.29 0.84 0.37
C VAL A 63 -8.27 0.94 1.53
N ASP A 64 -8.05 0.10 2.53
CA ASP A 64 -8.67 0.21 3.84
C ASP A 64 -7.57 0.47 4.88
N PHE A 65 -7.89 1.15 5.98
CA PHE A 65 -6.93 1.39 7.07
C PHE A 65 -7.39 0.74 8.38
N TYR A 66 -6.48 -0.01 8.99
CA TYR A 66 -6.72 -0.74 10.23
C TYR A 66 -5.71 -0.35 11.31
N ILE A 67 -6.19 -0.28 12.54
CA ILE A 67 -5.36 -0.28 13.75
C ILE A 67 -5.49 -1.67 14.37
N LEU A 68 -4.36 -2.36 14.51
CA LEU A 68 -4.27 -3.69 15.12
C LEU A 68 -3.56 -3.59 16.47
N ASP A 69 -4.00 -4.38 17.45
CA ASP A 69 -3.27 -4.56 18.69
C ASP A 69 -1.99 -5.39 18.48
N GLU A 70 -1.20 -5.57 19.53
CA GLU A 70 0.06 -6.32 19.46
C GLU A 70 -0.11 -7.79 19.05
N ASN A 71 -1.31 -8.34 19.13
CA ASN A 71 -1.65 -9.73 18.78
C ASN A 71 -2.36 -9.82 17.42
N GLY A 72 -2.47 -8.72 16.68
CA GLY A 72 -3.09 -8.69 15.35
C GLY A 72 -4.61 -8.56 15.35
N LYS A 73 -5.25 -8.38 16.51
CA LYS A 73 -6.69 -8.16 16.57
C LYS A 73 -7.01 -6.74 16.13
N THR A 74 -8.02 -6.60 15.27
CA THR A 74 -8.52 -5.29 14.83
C THR A 74 -9.11 -4.49 16.00
N GLU A 75 -8.46 -3.39 16.37
CA GLU A 75 -9.00 -2.40 17.31
C GLU A 75 -9.92 -1.41 16.60
N ALA A 76 -9.57 -1.01 15.37
CA ALA A 76 -10.35 -0.07 14.58
C ALA A 76 -10.16 -0.32 13.08
N HIS A 77 -11.24 -0.11 12.33
CA HIS A 77 -11.24 0.06 10.88
C HIS A 77 -11.68 1.50 10.60
N ILE A 78 -10.81 2.29 9.99
CA ILE A 78 -11.04 3.71 9.72
C ILE A 78 -11.00 3.90 8.21
N PRO A 79 -12.01 4.54 7.59
CA PRO A 79 -11.95 4.87 6.17
C PRO A 79 -10.66 5.65 5.86
N PRO A 80 -9.97 5.36 4.74
CA PRO A 80 -8.80 6.15 4.34
C PRO A 80 -9.20 7.63 4.13
N PRO A 81 -8.22 8.55 4.08
CA PRO A 81 -8.50 9.91 3.59
C PRO A 81 -9.20 9.87 2.22
N PRO A 82 -10.00 10.88 1.87
CA PRO A 82 -10.79 10.93 0.63
C PRO A 82 -9.93 11.21 -0.62
N ILE A 83 -8.96 10.33 -0.92
CA ILE A 83 -8.07 10.43 -2.07
C ILE A 83 -8.08 9.11 -2.86
N LEU A 84 -8.03 9.26 -4.19
CA LEU A 84 -8.23 8.23 -5.23
C LEU A 84 -7.23 7.09 -5.31
N PHE A 85 -6.03 7.27 -4.75
CA PHE A 85 -4.91 6.37 -5.04
C PHE A 85 -4.39 5.73 -3.76
N SER A 86 -3.89 4.50 -3.90
CA SER A 86 -3.24 3.70 -2.86
C SER A 86 -1.84 4.20 -2.47
N ASP A 87 -1.38 5.32 -3.03
CA ASP A 87 -0.04 5.88 -2.83
C ASP A 87 0.03 6.73 -1.55
N TYR A 88 -0.39 6.12 -0.45
CA TYR A 88 -0.24 6.68 0.89
C TYR A 88 1.16 6.35 1.43
N THR A 89 1.68 7.26 2.26
CA THR A 89 2.77 6.95 3.19
C THR A 89 2.24 6.98 4.61
N LEU A 90 2.95 6.35 5.54
CA LEU A 90 2.68 6.48 6.98
C LEU A 90 3.94 6.98 7.68
N SER A 91 3.76 7.94 8.59
CA SER A 91 4.85 8.43 9.44
C SER A 91 4.37 8.76 10.85
N VAL A 92 5.30 8.86 11.79
CA VAL A 92 5.04 9.31 13.16
C VAL A 92 5.77 10.62 13.39
N LYS A 93 5.05 11.67 13.80
CA LYS A 93 5.63 12.95 14.20
C LYS A 93 4.97 13.40 15.49
N ASN A 94 5.76 13.74 16.52
CA ASN A 94 5.26 14.16 17.84
C ASN A 94 4.17 13.21 18.39
N ASP A 95 4.47 11.90 18.42
CA ASP A 95 3.55 10.83 18.88
C ASP A 95 2.20 10.77 18.15
N THR A 96 2.12 11.35 16.96
CA THR A 96 0.92 11.36 16.12
C THR A 96 1.22 10.66 14.80
N VAL A 97 0.30 9.79 14.36
CA VAL A 97 0.38 9.11 13.07
C VAL A 97 -0.12 10.03 11.97
N PHE A 98 0.68 10.18 10.92
CA PHE A 98 0.35 10.93 9.72
C PHE A 98 0.28 10.01 8.52
N THR A 99 -0.57 10.37 7.57
CA THR A 99 -0.52 9.86 6.22
C THR A 99 -0.38 11.01 5.23
N THR A 100 0.44 10.81 4.21
CA THR A 100 0.61 11.76 3.11
C THR A 100 0.38 11.03 1.81
N HIS A 101 -0.40 11.63 0.92
CA HIS A 101 -0.57 11.10 -0.42
C HIS A 101 0.53 11.64 -1.35
N TYR A 102 1.18 10.74 -2.08
CA TYR A 102 2.35 11.06 -2.88
C TYR A 102 2.11 12.13 -3.96
N HIS A 103 1.08 11.96 -4.80
CA HIS A 103 0.93 12.80 -6.00
C HIS A 103 0.46 14.23 -5.73
N ASN A 104 -0.39 14.43 -4.73
CA ASN A 104 -0.95 15.76 -4.41
C ASN A 104 -0.38 16.35 -3.12
N TYR A 105 0.54 15.63 -2.46
CA TYR A 105 1.18 16.00 -1.20
C TYR A 105 0.21 16.44 -0.09
N SER A 106 -1.04 15.97 -0.14
CA SER A 106 -2.01 16.24 0.92
C SER A 106 -1.70 15.37 2.12
N SER A 107 -1.52 16.00 3.28
CA SER A 107 -1.20 15.34 4.54
C SER A 107 -2.41 15.33 5.47
N PHE A 108 -2.53 14.27 6.25
CA PHE A 108 -3.57 14.08 7.26
C PHE A 108 -2.93 13.51 8.53
N TYR A 109 -3.44 13.90 9.69
CA TYR A 109 -3.11 13.23 10.94
C TYR A 109 -4.30 12.39 11.40
N LEU A 110 -3.99 11.31 12.12
CA LEU A 110 -4.99 10.43 12.69
C LEU A 110 -5.49 10.98 14.03
N ASP A 111 -6.76 11.36 14.11
CA ASP A 111 -7.42 11.52 15.41
C ASP A 111 -7.90 10.15 15.87
N GLU A 112 -7.08 9.48 16.68
CA GLU A 112 -7.39 8.14 17.21
C GLU A 112 -8.63 8.11 18.11
N LYS A 113 -9.03 9.22 18.73
CA LYS A 113 -10.23 9.28 19.57
C LYS A 113 -11.49 9.38 18.70
N GLN A 114 -11.45 10.22 17.68
CA GLN A 114 -12.57 10.41 16.75
C GLN A 114 -12.59 9.38 15.61
N LYS A 115 -11.56 8.52 15.51
CA LYS A 115 -11.41 7.47 14.50
C LYS A 115 -11.53 8.03 13.08
N LYS A 116 -10.83 9.14 12.80
CA LYS A 116 -10.85 9.79 11.49
C LYS A 116 -9.53 10.48 11.16
N TRP A 117 -9.30 10.64 9.87
CA TRP A 117 -8.21 11.45 9.34
C TRP A 117 -8.60 12.93 9.27
N ILE A 118 -7.72 13.81 9.76
CA ILE A 118 -7.92 15.25 9.73
C ILE A 118 -6.87 15.88 8.82
N ARG A 119 -7.34 16.61 7.80
CA ARG A 119 -6.46 17.29 6.83
C ARG A 119 -5.61 18.33 7.55
N THR A 120 -4.34 18.40 7.16
CA THR A 120 -3.39 19.39 7.66
C THR A 120 -2.57 19.97 6.51
N SER A 121 -1.85 21.06 6.76
CA SER A 121 -0.88 21.61 5.82
C SER A 121 0.22 20.60 5.53
N LYS A 122 0.77 20.61 4.29
CA LYS A 122 1.91 19.77 3.91
C LYS A 122 3.00 19.89 4.97
N THR A 123 3.41 18.74 5.53
CA THR A 123 4.55 18.69 6.45
C THR A 123 5.82 18.52 5.64
N THR A 124 6.91 19.20 6.03
CA THR A 124 8.24 18.90 5.49
C THR A 124 8.63 17.46 5.81
N ASP A 125 9.24 16.78 4.83
CA ASP A 125 9.74 15.41 4.96
C ASP A 125 11.11 15.42 5.66
N ILE A 126 11.09 15.73 6.95
CA ILE A 126 12.26 15.65 7.83
C ILE A 126 12.66 14.18 7.96
N VAL A 127 13.84 13.83 7.45
CA VAL A 127 14.40 12.47 7.53
C VAL A 127 15.33 12.29 8.72
N PHE A 128 15.92 13.39 9.23
CA PHE A 128 16.79 13.37 10.40
C PHE A 128 16.84 14.73 11.07
N LYS A 129 17.04 14.76 12.39
CA LYS A 129 17.24 16.01 13.14
C LYS A 129 18.16 15.77 14.32
N ASP A 130 19.09 16.68 14.54
CA ASP A 130 19.90 16.72 15.77
C ASP A 130 20.06 18.15 16.29
N LYS A 131 21.01 18.36 17.21
CA LYS A 131 21.27 19.69 17.79
C LYS A 131 21.74 20.74 16.76
N ASN A 132 22.42 20.33 15.70
CA ASN A 132 23.11 21.21 14.76
C ASN A 132 22.33 21.38 13.45
N TYR A 133 21.67 20.33 12.96
CA TYR A 133 21.02 20.34 11.66
C TYR A 133 19.63 19.70 11.70
N THR A 134 18.74 20.22 10.86
CA THR A 134 17.54 19.53 10.38
C THR A 134 17.83 19.06 8.97
N ILE A 135 17.53 17.80 8.68
CA ILE A 135 17.75 17.20 7.37
C ILE A 135 16.39 16.83 6.79
N ASP A 136 16.05 17.43 5.66
CA ASP A 136 14.86 17.07 4.90
C ASP A 136 15.23 16.45 3.56
N SER A 137 14.33 15.62 3.04
CA SER A 137 14.42 15.07 1.69
C SER A 137 13.19 15.53 0.93
N ASN A 138 13.39 16.38 -0.07
CA ASN A 138 12.31 16.88 -0.90
C ASN A 138 12.38 16.25 -2.29
N THR A 139 11.22 15.85 -2.80
CA THR A 139 11.01 15.56 -4.22
C THR A 139 10.68 16.88 -4.92
N SER A 140 11.52 17.34 -5.84
CA SER A 140 11.28 18.60 -6.58
C SER A 140 10.32 18.44 -7.76
N GLY A 141 9.43 17.43 -7.74
CA GLY A 141 8.77 16.94 -8.94
C GLY A 141 9.69 15.98 -9.72
N ILE A 142 9.26 15.62 -10.94
CA ILE A 142 9.78 14.54 -11.82
C ILE A 142 11.23 14.11 -11.49
N GLY A 143 11.37 13.02 -10.72
CA GLY A 143 12.58 12.19 -10.64
C GLY A 143 13.81 12.78 -9.92
N CYS A 144 13.74 14.00 -9.37
CA CYS A 144 14.89 14.63 -8.71
C CYS A 144 14.69 14.66 -7.18
N TYR A 145 15.56 13.95 -6.46
CA TYR A 145 15.56 13.90 -4.99
C TYR A 145 16.70 14.73 -4.44
N GLU A 146 16.33 15.74 -3.66
CA GLU A 146 17.28 16.64 -3.03
C GLU A 146 17.26 16.42 -1.51
N THR A 147 18.43 16.27 -0.91
CA THR A 147 18.58 16.18 0.55
C THR A 147 19.24 17.44 1.06
N LYS A 148 18.55 18.18 1.93
CA LYS A 148 19.04 19.45 2.47
C LYS A 148 19.45 19.30 3.92
N PHE A 149 20.63 19.79 4.24
CA PHE A 149 21.10 19.99 5.61
C PHE A 149 20.92 21.46 5.98
N ILE A 150 19.99 21.73 6.89
CA ILE A 150 19.65 23.07 7.35
C ILE A 150 20.38 23.33 8.67
N ASP A 151 21.39 24.20 8.65
CA ASP A 151 22.15 24.60 9.84
C ASP A 151 21.25 25.40 10.80
N HIS A 152 21.14 24.97 12.05
CA HIS A 152 20.31 25.64 13.05
C HIS A 152 20.84 27.01 13.49
N LYS A 153 22.15 27.24 13.39
CA LYS A 153 22.81 28.48 13.79
C LYS A 153 22.76 29.53 12.68
N THR A 154 23.14 29.15 11.46
CA THR A 154 23.27 30.09 10.33
C THR A 154 22.03 30.13 9.44
N ARG A 155 21.15 29.13 9.55
CA ARG A 155 20.05 28.86 8.59
C ARG A 155 20.52 28.57 7.16
N GLN A 156 21.83 28.45 6.95
CA GLN A 156 22.41 28.06 5.68
C GLN A 156 21.98 26.64 5.34
N GLN A 157 21.60 26.43 4.09
CA GLN A 157 21.22 25.12 3.57
C GLN A 157 22.33 24.58 2.69
N TYR A 158 22.60 23.29 2.83
CA TYR A 158 23.58 22.57 2.06
C TYR A 158 22.91 21.37 1.39
N GLU A 159 23.12 21.16 0.09
CA GLU A 159 22.41 20.16 -0.71
C GLU A 159 23.32 19.01 -1.17
N ILE A 160 22.71 17.83 -1.30
CA ILE A 160 23.27 16.66 -1.97
C ILE A 160 22.13 15.92 -2.69
N TYR A 161 22.41 15.42 -3.89
CA TYR A 161 21.42 14.73 -4.71
C TYR A 161 21.53 13.22 -4.48
N LEU A 162 20.54 12.66 -3.77
CA LEU A 162 20.44 11.22 -3.57
C LEU A 162 18.97 10.83 -3.44
N GLU A 163 18.58 9.82 -4.21
CA GLU A 163 17.24 9.26 -4.13
C GLU A 163 17.00 8.58 -2.79
N ASN A 164 15.88 8.94 -2.15
CA ASN A 164 15.34 8.28 -0.97
C ASN A 164 16.41 7.96 0.10
N PRO A 165 17.09 8.97 0.65
CA PRO A 165 18.21 8.73 1.54
C PRO A 165 17.76 8.31 2.92
N MET A 166 18.42 7.28 3.46
CA MET A 166 18.49 7.02 4.89
C MET A 166 19.65 7.80 5.50
N VAL A 167 19.40 8.58 6.54
CA VAL A 167 20.44 9.40 7.18
C VAL A 167 20.72 8.90 8.58
N ASN A 168 21.97 8.57 8.88
CA ASN A 168 22.45 8.17 10.19
C ASN A 168 23.59 9.05 10.70
N LYS A 169 23.69 9.20 12.02
CA LYS A 169 24.83 9.88 12.63
C LYS A 169 25.65 8.91 13.47
N VAL A 170 26.92 8.77 13.12
CA VAL A 170 27.88 7.88 13.79
C VAL A 170 29.20 8.62 13.94
N ASN A 171 29.77 8.64 15.16
CA ASN A 171 31.06 9.28 15.45
C ASN A 171 31.16 10.71 14.89
N ASN A 172 30.14 11.54 15.15
CA ASN A 172 30.00 12.92 14.66
C ASN A 172 29.93 13.12 13.14
N SER A 173 29.96 12.06 12.35
CA SER A 173 29.76 12.11 10.89
C SER A 173 28.33 11.70 10.54
N TYR A 174 27.79 12.28 9.49
CA TYR A 174 26.54 11.81 8.89
C TYR A 174 26.86 10.75 7.85
N TYR A 175 26.03 9.73 7.78
CA TYR A 175 26.06 8.68 6.79
C TYR A 175 24.74 8.71 6.05
N ILE A 176 24.80 8.91 4.73
CA ILE A 176 23.64 8.85 3.87
C ILE A 176 23.70 7.53 3.11
N THR A 177 22.63 6.74 3.18
CA THR A 177 22.52 5.47 2.48
C THR A 177 21.34 5.49 1.53
N SER A 178 21.59 5.13 0.27
CA SER A 178 20.56 4.80 -0.71
C SER A 178 20.73 3.35 -1.15
N THR A 179 19.93 2.91 -2.12
CA THR A 179 20.03 1.58 -2.72
C THR A 179 21.44 1.26 -3.21
N ASP A 180 22.14 2.25 -3.77
CA ASP A 180 23.41 2.06 -4.49
C ASP A 180 24.62 2.68 -3.80
N TYR A 181 24.44 3.57 -2.83
CA TYR A 181 25.54 4.33 -2.23
C TYR A 181 25.48 4.35 -0.71
N ILE A 182 26.66 4.30 -0.08
CA ILE A 182 26.87 4.74 1.30
C ILE A 182 27.85 5.91 1.25
N LEU A 183 27.38 7.10 1.61
CA LEU A 183 28.13 8.34 1.63
C LEU A 183 28.39 8.77 3.08
N LYS A 184 29.59 9.26 3.36
CA LYS A 184 29.96 9.84 4.66
C LYS A 184 30.18 11.34 4.52
N ILE A 185 29.47 12.13 5.30
CA ILE A 185 29.60 13.58 5.38
C ILE A 185 30.15 13.93 6.76
N SER A 186 31.44 14.26 6.78
CA SER A 186 32.12 14.67 8.03
C SER A 186 31.76 16.12 8.42
N ASP A 187 31.44 16.96 7.43
CA ASP A 187 31.07 18.36 7.63
C ASP A 187 30.10 18.82 6.52
N PRO A 188 28.80 19.04 6.83
CA PRO A 188 27.83 19.53 5.85
C PRO A 188 28.23 20.85 5.17
N LYS A 189 29.08 21.68 5.81
CA LYS A 189 29.50 22.97 5.25
C LYS A 189 30.42 22.87 4.04
N LYS A 190 30.94 21.67 3.77
CA LYS A 190 31.78 21.38 2.59
C LYS A 190 30.96 20.96 1.37
N MET A 191 29.65 20.74 1.54
CA MET A 191 28.73 20.43 0.44
C MET A 191 28.33 21.71 -0.30
N GLU A 192 27.61 21.56 -1.41
CA GLU A 192 27.09 22.71 -2.14
C GLU A 192 26.07 23.49 -1.32
N ILE A 193 26.13 24.82 -1.41
CA ILE A 193 25.10 25.67 -0.83
C ILE A 193 23.84 25.54 -1.68
N ALA A 194 22.70 25.36 -1.03
CA ALA A 194 21.45 25.12 -1.74
C ALA A 194 21.12 26.28 -2.70
N GLY A 195 20.77 25.94 -3.95
CA GLY A 195 20.45 26.92 -4.99
C GLY A 195 21.63 27.71 -5.59
N GLN A 196 22.87 27.38 -5.22
CA GLN A 196 24.09 27.97 -5.81
C GLN A 196 24.82 27.03 -6.79
N SER A 197 24.25 25.86 -7.09
CA SER A 197 24.85 24.95 -8.06
C SER A 197 24.87 25.60 -9.46
N ASN A 198 26.05 25.65 -10.08
CA ASN A 198 26.23 26.14 -11.45
C ASN A 198 25.67 25.16 -12.50
N SER A 199 25.19 24.00 -12.06
CA SER A 199 24.74 22.90 -12.91
C SER A 199 23.25 22.97 -13.21
N LYS A 200 22.80 24.02 -13.93
CA LYS A 200 21.43 24.06 -14.48
C LYS A 200 21.10 22.90 -15.44
N ASP A 201 22.12 22.13 -15.85
CA ASP A 201 22.04 20.99 -16.78
C ASP A 201 22.11 19.61 -16.10
N HIS A 202 22.14 19.51 -14.78
CA HIS A 202 22.13 18.21 -14.09
C HIS A 202 20.73 17.62 -14.01
N TYR A 203 20.24 17.11 -15.15
CA TYR A 203 19.14 16.17 -15.17
C TYR A 203 19.45 14.99 -14.24
N CYS A 204 18.55 14.77 -13.29
CA CYS A 204 18.42 13.73 -12.27
C CYS A 204 19.18 12.41 -12.52
N SER A 205 20.51 12.41 -12.50
CA SER A 205 21.31 11.20 -12.64
C SER A 205 22.34 11.12 -11.51
N SER A 206 22.20 10.08 -10.69
CA SER A 206 23.17 9.60 -9.71
C SER A 206 24.51 9.15 -10.33
N GLN A 207 24.74 9.49 -11.60
CA GLN A 207 25.91 9.16 -12.40
C GLN A 207 26.92 10.32 -12.54
N ASN A 208 26.54 11.56 -12.19
CA ASN A 208 27.50 12.67 -12.15
C ASN A 208 28.21 12.73 -10.79
N ILE A 209 29.53 12.51 -10.78
CA ILE A 209 30.41 12.54 -9.59
C ILE A 209 30.36 13.91 -8.89
N ASP A 210 30.07 14.99 -9.63
CA ASP A 210 29.94 16.35 -9.09
C ASP A 210 28.76 16.51 -8.12
N SER A 211 27.78 15.59 -8.16
CA SER A 211 26.60 15.59 -7.27
C SER A 211 26.90 15.22 -5.80
N PHE A 212 28.11 14.75 -5.48
CA PHE A 212 28.51 14.30 -4.13
C PHE A 212 29.57 15.18 -3.47
N LYS A 213 29.68 16.44 -3.89
CA LYS A 213 30.64 17.39 -3.30
C LYS A 213 30.51 17.43 -1.77
N GLY A 214 31.65 17.32 -1.07
CA GLY A 214 31.70 17.33 0.40
C GLY A 214 31.36 15.99 1.07
N ALA A 215 31.01 14.95 0.29
CA ALA A 215 30.78 13.60 0.77
C ALA A 215 31.90 12.63 0.35
N GLU A 216 32.22 11.68 1.22
CA GLU A 216 33.18 10.60 0.99
C GLU A 216 32.41 9.31 0.66
N ILE A 217 32.61 8.74 -0.53
CA ILE A 217 31.97 7.47 -0.93
C ILE A 217 32.60 6.32 -0.13
N GLN A 218 31.83 5.74 0.79
CA GLN A 218 32.23 4.56 1.56
C GLN A 218 31.96 3.28 0.80
N TYR A 219 30.87 3.25 0.03
CA TYR A 219 30.47 2.12 -0.80
C TYR A 219 29.70 2.63 -2.03
N LYS A 220 29.90 1.94 -3.15
CA LYS A 220 29.15 2.09 -4.38
C LYS A 220 28.83 0.69 -4.92
N ASN A 221 27.56 0.45 -5.22
CA ASN A 221 27.15 -0.76 -5.92
C ASN A 221 27.63 -0.67 -7.38
N GLU A 222 28.56 -1.55 -7.75
CA GLU A 222 29.09 -1.65 -9.11
C GLU A 222 28.39 -2.73 -9.94
N LEU A 223 27.43 -3.45 -9.35
CA LEU A 223 26.72 -4.51 -10.05
C LEU A 223 25.78 -3.91 -11.10
N PRO A 224 25.79 -4.43 -12.35
CA PRO A 224 24.99 -3.91 -13.45
C PRO A 224 23.48 -4.12 -13.27
N ASN A 225 23.06 -4.78 -12.20
CA ASN A 225 21.67 -5.16 -11.97
C ASN A 225 21.27 -4.94 -10.51
N MET A 226 20.36 -3.98 -10.28
CA MET A 226 19.73 -3.69 -8.98
C MET A 226 19.01 -4.89 -8.36
N PHE A 227 18.65 -5.92 -9.15
CA PHE A 227 17.98 -7.11 -8.64
C PHE A 227 18.93 -8.10 -7.96
N LYS A 228 20.26 -7.97 -8.15
CA LYS A 228 21.23 -8.83 -7.48
C LYS A 228 21.65 -8.33 -6.11
N PHE A 229 21.67 -7.01 -5.93
CA PHE A 229 22.07 -6.38 -4.69
C PHE A 229 21.27 -5.09 -4.46
N SER A 230 20.74 -4.91 -3.25
CA SER A 230 20.11 -3.65 -2.84
C SER A 230 20.21 -3.44 -1.33
N ILE A 231 20.51 -2.21 -0.91
CA ILE A 231 20.43 -1.83 0.51
C ILE A 231 19.01 -1.35 0.79
N ALA A 232 18.30 -2.07 1.67
CA ALA A 232 16.93 -1.73 2.01
C ALA A 232 16.85 -0.63 3.08
N THR A 233 17.72 -0.68 4.08
CA THR A 233 17.80 0.34 5.13
C THR A 233 19.15 0.33 5.84
N SER A 234 19.45 1.37 6.61
CA SER A 234 20.64 1.47 7.46
C SER A 234 20.31 2.11 8.80
N PHE A 235 20.95 1.62 9.86
CA PHE A 235 20.64 2.02 11.22
C PHE A 235 21.89 2.03 12.10
N ALA A 236 21.93 2.94 13.06
CA ALA A 236 23.06 3.10 13.97
C ALA A 236 22.77 2.43 15.31
N VAL A 237 23.67 1.57 15.78
CA VAL A 237 23.63 0.98 17.12
C VAL A 237 24.98 1.26 17.79
N LYS A 238 24.97 2.00 18.91
CA LYS A 238 26.19 2.32 19.71
C LYS A 238 27.40 2.77 18.86
N ASN A 239 27.21 3.75 17.99
CA ASN A 239 28.26 4.26 17.08
C ASN A 239 28.80 3.25 16.05
N GLN A 240 28.07 2.18 15.76
CA GLN A 240 28.31 1.32 14.60
C GLN A 240 27.15 1.45 13.63
N LEU A 241 27.46 1.62 12.35
CA LEU A 241 26.46 1.62 11.28
C LEU A 241 26.24 0.19 10.78
N TYR A 242 24.98 -0.22 10.75
CA TYR A 242 24.51 -1.50 10.23
C TYR A 242 23.66 -1.27 8.98
N HIS A 243 23.63 -2.27 8.11
CA HIS A 243 22.92 -2.24 6.84
C HIS A 243 22.08 -3.51 6.70
N LEU A 244 20.78 -3.33 6.44
CA LEU A 244 19.93 -4.41 5.98
C LEU A 244 19.95 -4.38 4.45
N TYR A 245 20.38 -5.47 3.84
CA TYR A 245 20.53 -5.56 2.38
C TYR A 245 20.10 -6.93 1.87
N SER A 246 19.79 -6.99 0.58
CA SER A 246 19.47 -8.21 -0.14
C SER A 246 20.57 -8.48 -1.15
N GLU A 247 21.04 -9.72 -1.23
CA GLU A 247 22.07 -10.19 -2.17
C GLU A 247 21.70 -11.59 -2.67
N ASP A 248 21.58 -11.75 -3.99
CA ASP A 248 21.21 -13.00 -4.67
C ASP A 248 19.95 -13.67 -4.07
N GLY A 249 18.98 -12.84 -3.66
CA GLY A 249 17.71 -13.27 -3.06
C GLY A 249 17.78 -13.60 -1.56
N SER A 250 18.96 -13.56 -0.93
CA SER A 250 19.10 -13.67 0.53
C SER A 250 19.12 -12.29 1.18
N THR A 251 18.38 -12.12 2.27
CA THR A 251 18.39 -10.90 3.08
C THR A 251 19.38 -11.06 4.23
N LYS A 252 20.18 -10.03 4.50
CA LYS A 252 21.28 -10.05 5.48
C LYS A 252 21.38 -8.72 6.24
N ILE A 253 21.91 -8.77 7.46
CA ILE A 253 22.39 -7.59 8.20
C ILE A 253 23.91 -7.64 8.19
N ALA A 254 24.55 -6.55 7.77
CA ALA A 254 26.01 -6.45 7.73
C ALA A 254 26.51 -5.10 8.26
N VAL A 255 27.81 -5.05 8.50
CA VAL A 255 28.57 -3.81 8.71
C VAL A 255 29.54 -3.62 7.56
N LEU A 256 29.78 -2.37 7.17
CA LEU A 256 30.80 -2.05 6.17
C LEU A 256 32.18 -1.97 6.82
N LYS A 257 33.13 -2.81 6.39
CA LYS A 257 34.54 -2.76 6.81
C LYS A 257 35.43 -2.80 5.58
N ASN A 258 36.35 -1.86 5.46
CA ASN A 258 37.25 -1.75 4.29
C ASN A 258 36.50 -1.78 2.94
N LYS A 259 35.34 -1.13 2.87
CA LYS A 259 34.42 -1.10 1.70
C LYS A 259 33.76 -2.43 1.36
N GLU A 260 33.88 -3.44 2.20
CA GLU A 260 33.23 -4.75 2.03
C GLU A 260 32.16 -4.97 3.11
N PHE A 261 31.06 -5.64 2.74
CA PHE A 261 30.02 -6.03 3.69
C PHE A 261 30.44 -7.27 4.46
N VAL A 262 30.58 -7.10 5.78
CA VAL A 262 30.80 -8.21 6.70
C VAL A 262 29.46 -8.58 7.32
N THR A 263 28.92 -9.73 6.91
CA THR A 263 27.63 -10.24 7.41
C THR A 263 27.71 -10.51 8.91
N ILE A 264 26.74 -9.97 9.64
CA ILE A 264 26.54 -10.18 11.08
C ILE A 264 25.36 -11.12 11.32
N PHE A 265 24.35 -11.07 10.45
CA PHE A 265 23.16 -11.90 10.54
C PHE A 265 22.62 -12.21 9.14
N GLU A 266 22.17 -13.44 8.91
CA GLU A 266 21.53 -13.87 7.66
C GLU A 266 20.13 -14.42 7.96
N PHE A 267 19.13 -13.95 7.22
CA PHE A 267 17.76 -14.42 7.38
C PHE A 267 17.58 -15.77 6.69
N LYS A 268 17.04 -16.75 7.43
CA LYS A 268 16.65 -18.04 6.85
C LYS A 268 15.30 -17.98 6.16
N ASP A 269 14.44 -17.07 6.61
CA ASP A 269 13.11 -16.88 6.07
C ASP A 269 13.15 -16.03 4.80
N ASP A 270 12.19 -16.29 3.92
CA ASP A 270 12.00 -15.60 2.66
C ASP A 270 11.45 -14.19 2.90
N ILE A 271 12.31 -13.29 3.34
CA ILE A 271 11.99 -11.90 3.67
C ILE A 271 12.58 -11.03 2.57
N HIS A 272 11.75 -10.23 1.92
CA HIS A 272 12.15 -9.26 0.92
C HIS A 272 11.76 -7.86 1.40
N PRO A 273 12.65 -7.18 2.15
CA PRO A 273 12.41 -5.82 2.57
C PRO A 273 12.39 -4.92 1.35
N TYR A 274 11.42 -4.02 1.28
CA TYR A 274 11.31 -3.09 0.16
C TYR A 274 10.89 -1.71 0.63
N ARG A 275 11.22 -0.74 -0.21
CA ARG A 275 10.82 0.65 -0.04
C ARG A 275 10.37 1.19 -1.38
N LYS A 276 9.17 1.78 -1.42
CA LYS A 276 8.71 2.47 -2.62
C LYS A 276 9.38 3.84 -2.71
N HIS A 277 9.56 4.33 -3.93
CA HIS A 277 10.27 5.58 -4.19
C HIS A 277 9.59 6.82 -3.58
N TYR A 278 8.31 6.69 -3.21
CA TYR A 278 7.53 7.72 -2.53
C TYR A 278 7.37 7.51 -1.03
N ASP A 279 7.93 6.45 -0.45
CA ASP A 279 7.87 6.23 0.99
C ASP A 279 8.75 7.28 1.69
N SER A 280 8.14 8.45 1.99
CA SER A 280 8.67 9.42 2.95
C SER A 280 8.53 8.77 4.34
N MET A 281 9.67 8.34 4.85
CA MET A 281 9.76 7.27 5.84
C MET A 281 9.07 7.56 7.16
N SER A 282 8.70 6.49 7.87
CA SER A 282 8.26 6.50 9.28
C SER A 282 9.43 6.73 10.23
N PHE A 283 10.12 7.86 10.10
CA PHE A 283 11.18 8.21 11.03
C PHE A 283 10.70 9.08 12.16
N ILE A 284 11.09 8.65 13.34
CA ILE A 284 11.20 9.56 14.46
C ILE A 284 12.54 10.28 14.30
N PRO A 285 12.56 11.63 14.20
CA PRO A 285 13.80 12.38 14.07
C PRO A 285 14.80 12.00 15.18
N GLY A 286 16.03 11.63 14.80
CA GLY A 286 17.08 11.22 15.75
C GLY A 286 17.46 9.74 15.72
N ASN A 287 16.87 8.94 14.81
CA ASN A 287 17.20 7.53 14.53
C ASN A 287 17.02 6.55 15.67
N GLU A 288 16.24 6.88 16.68
CA GLU A 288 15.95 5.93 17.74
C GLU A 288 14.97 4.85 17.28
N TYR A 289 14.17 5.16 16.24
CA TYR A 289 13.08 4.30 15.79
C TYR A 289 12.92 4.35 14.26
N GLN A 290 12.83 3.17 13.63
CA GLN A 290 12.54 3.01 12.21
C GLN A 290 11.61 1.82 11.99
N THR A 291 10.74 1.90 10.98
CA THR A 291 9.98 0.75 10.50
C THR A 291 10.15 0.56 9.01
N LEU A 292 10.29 -0.69 8.59
CA LEU A 292 10.42 -1.08 7.19
C LEU A 292 9.45 -2.22 6.88
N ARG A 293 8.84 -2.22 5.70
CA ARG A 293 7.96 -3.30 5.27
C ARG A 293 8.76 -4.40 4.58
N PHE A 294 8.25 -5.62 4.64
CA PHE A 294 8.75 -6.71 3.83
C PHE A 294 7.61 -7.56 3.27
N SER A 295 7.85 -8.13 2.10
CA SER A 295 7.03 -9.18 1.50
C SER A 295 7.75 -10.52 1.60
N THR A 296 7.02 -11.58 1.30
CA THR A 296 7.56 -12.92 1.06
C THR A 296 7.02 -13.41 -0.28
N LYS A 297 7.54 -14.52 -0.82
CA LYS A 297 6.98 -15.19 -2.00
C LYS A 297 5.54 -15.65 -1.78
N ASN A 298 5.13 -15.88 -0.53
CA ASN A 298 3.73 -16.13 -0.22
C ASN A 298 2.99 -14.78 -0.09
N PRO A 299 2.04 -14.44 -0.98
CA PRO A 299 1.33 -13.15 -0.95
C PRO A 299 0.46 -12.97 0.30
N HIS A 300 0.25 -14.03 1.08
CA HIS A 300 -0.47 -13.99 2.36
C HIS A 300 0.46 -13.95 3.58
N THR A 301 1.77 -13.81 3.36
CA THR A 301 2.77 -13.64 4.41
C THR A 301 3.61 -12.40 4.08
N TYR A 302 3.59 -11.44 4.99
CA TYR A 302 4.24 -10.14 4.85
C TYR A 302 4.43 -9.54 6.24
N GLY A 303 5.12 -8.42 6.37
CA GLY A 303 5.33 -7.87 7.71
C GLY A 303 6.04 -6.54 7.80
N ILE A 304 6.41 -6.23 9.05
CA ILE A 304 7.10 -5.01 9.44
C ILE A 304 8.37 -5.42 10.20
N ILE A 305 9.48 -4.82 9.82
CA ILE A 305 10.71 -4.79 10.59
C ILE A 305 10.68 -3.52 11.44
N GLU A 306 10.75 -3.67 12.75
CA GLU A 306 10.90 -2.58 13.72
C GLU A 306 12.35 -2.54 14.20
N ILE A 307 12.98 -1.38 14.05
CA ILE A 307 14.33 -1.11 14.53
C ILE A 307 14.22 -0.05 15.63
N ASP A 308 14.40 -0.48 16.87
CA ASP A 308 14.37 0.39 18.06
C ASP A 308 15.68 0.22 18.83
N LYS A 309 16.56 1.22 18.73
CA LYS A 309 17.90 1.21 19.34
C LYS A 309 18.69 -0.04 18.91
N ASN A 310 18.96 -0.98 19.83
CA ASN A 310 19.68 -2.23 19.54
C ASN A 310 18.76 -3.43 19.30
N LYS A 311 17.44 -3.23 19.24
CA LYS A 311 16.45 -4.27 18.98
C LYS A 311 16.03 -4.21 17.52
N PHE A 312 16.15 -5.35 16.85
CA PHE A 312 15.71 -5.57 15.48
C PHE A 312 14.62 -6.63 15.51
N ASN A 313 13.36 -6.20 15.43
CA ASN A 313 12.21 -7.10 15.55
C ASN A 313 11.59 -7.32 14.18
N VAL A 314 11.53 -8.58 13.75
CA VAL A 314 10.82 -9.00 12.56
C VAL A 314 9.42 -9.43 12.97
N ILE A 315 8.40 -8.68 12.58
CA ILE A 315 7.00 -9.01 12.82
C ILE A 315 6.38 -9.49 11.51
N THR A 316 6.09 -10.79 11.45
CA THR A 316 5.44 -11.45 10.31
C THR A 316 3.94 -11.56 10.56
N PHE A 317 3.14 -11.02 9.65
CA PHE A 317 1.70 -11.27 9.58
C PHE A 317 1.42 -12.45 8.64
N LYS A 318 0.73 -13.47 9.17
CA LYS A 318 0.11 -14.54 8.39
C LYS A 318 -1.35 -14.20 8.18
N ASN A 319 -1.69 -13.73 6.99
CA ASN A 319 -3.06 -13.38 6.68
C ASN A 319 -3.85 -14.63 6.24
N THR A 320 -4.80 -15.02 7.06
CA THR A 320 -5.67 -16.18 6.84
C THR A 320 -6.89 -15.86 5.98
N TYR A 321 -7.16 -14.58 5.71
CA TYR A 321 -8.30 -14.17 4.90
C TYR A 321 -8.21 -14.73 3.49
N ARG A 322 -9.30 -15.34 3.01
CA ARG A 322 -9.47 -15.80 1.64
C ARG A 322 -10.86 -15.42 1.18
N GLU A 323 -10.95 -14.75 0.04
CA GLU A 323 -12.24 -14.54 -0.60
C GLU A 323 -12.82 -15.89 -1.05
N PRO A 324 -14.11 -16.16 -0.79
CA PRO A 324 -14.72 -17.41 -1.19
C PRO A 324 -14.85 -17.47 -2.72
N ILE A 325 -14.42 -18.59 -3.31
CA ILE A 325 -14.70 -18.91 -4.71
C ILE A 325 -16.04 -19.61 -4.76
N LEU A 326 -17.06 -18.92 -5.27
CA LEU A 326 -18.44 -19.41 -5.27
C LEU A 326 -18.68 -20.48 -6.34
N GLY A 327 -17.97 -20.42 -7.47
CA GLY A 327 -18.18 -21.30 -8.61
C GLY A 327 -19.34 -20.83 -9.50
N GLU A 328 -19.21 -21.14 -10.79
CA GLU A 328 -20.21 -20.75 -11.79
C GLU A 328 -21.64 -21.22 -11.50
N PRO A 329 -21.91 -22.48 -11.09
CA PRO A 329 -23.28 -22.93 -10.80
C PRO A 329 -23.95 -22.12 -9.69
N TYR A 330 -23.20 -21.81 -8.62
CA TYR A 330 -23.71 -21.02 -7.50
C TYR A 330 -23.98 -19.59 -7.93
N THR A 331 -23.01 -18.94 -8.60
CA THR A 331 -23.16 -17.57 -9.09
C THR A 331 -24.35 -17.43 -10.04
N LYS A 332 -24.57 -18.39 -10.94
CA LYS A 332 -25.75 -18.40 -11.82
C LYS A 332 -27.05 -18.46 -11.04
N ALA A 333 -27.19 -19.44 -10.14
CA ALA A 333 -28.39 -19.59 -9.31
C ALA A 333 -28.65 -18.36 -8.44
N TRP A 334 -27.58 -17.77 -7.90
CA TRP A 334 -27.66 -16.54 -7.12
C TRP A 334 -28.15 -15.36 -7.97
N VAL A 335 -27.59 -15.15 -9.17
CA VAL A 335 -28.04 -14.07 -10.07
C VAL A 335 -29.48 -14.27 -10.49
N GLU A 336 -29.89 -15.46 -10.95
CA GLU A 336 -31.27 -15.68 -11.40
C GLU A 336 -32.28 -15.40 -10.28
N LYS A 337 -32.00 -15.89 -9.07
CA LYS A 337 -32.85 -15.70 -7.90
C LYS A 337 -32.94 -14.22 -7.52
N ASN A 338 -31.79 -13.58 -7.33
CA ASN A 338 -31.76 -12.20 -6.82
C ASN A 338 -32.19 -11.20 -7.90
N PHE A 339 -31.87 -11.42 -9.17
CA PHE A 339 -32.35 -10.57 -10.25
C PHE A 339 -33.88 -10.54 -10.29
N MET A 340 -34.55 -11.69 -10.20
CA MET A 340 -36.03 -11.71 -10.20
C MET A 340 -36.62 -11.07 -8.95
N ASP A 341 -36.02 -11.30 -7.78
CA ASP A 341 -36.43 -10.63 -6.55
C ASP A 341 -36.27 -9.10 -6.64
N PHE A 342 -35.13 -8.65 -7.18
CA PHE A 342 -34.83 -7.23 -7.36
C PHE A 342 -35.75 -6.59 -8.37
N TYR A 343 -35.99 -7.26 -9.50
CA TYR A 343 -36.93 -6.81 -10.52
C TYR A 343 -38.35 -6.68 -9.95
N THR A 344 -38.85 -7.69 -9.22
CA THR A 344 -40.20 -7.69 -8.64
C THR A 344 -40.39 -6.59 -7.60
N HIS A 345 -39.36 -6.31 -6.80
CA HIS A 345 -39.43 -5.40 -5.67
C HIS A 345 -38.67 -4.09 -5.90
N PHE A 346 -38.33 -3.75 -7.15
CA PHE A 346 -37.36 -2.70 -7.44
C PHE A 346 -37.72 -1.34 -6.84
N ASN A 347 -39.01 -1.00 -6.82
CA ASN A 347 -39.52 0.27 -6.32
C ASN A 347 -39.47 0.41 -4.79
N THR A 348 -39.33 -0.69 -4.05
CA THR A 348 -39.29 -0.71 -2.58
C THR A 348 -37.95 -1.20 -2.03
N LEU A 349 -37.05 -1.69 -2.89
CA LEU A 349 -35.77 -2.22 -2.49
C LEU A 349 -34.84 -1.10 -1.98
N SER A 350 -34.30 -1.30 -0.78
CA SER A 350 -33.38 -0.37 -0.14
C SER A 350 -31.95 -0.90 -0.12
N ILE A 351 -30.97 0.01 -0.08
CA ILE A 351 -29.56 -0.36 0.02
C ILE A 351 -29.25 -1.18 1.29
N ASN A 352 -29.99 -0.97 2.37
CA ASN A 352 -29.82 -1.76 3.61
C ASN A 352 -30.21 -3.23 3.43
N GLN A 353 -31.21 -3.52 2.58
CA GLN A 353 -31.58 -4.90 2.26
C GLN A 353 -30.50 -5.55 1.39
N ILE A 354 -30.00 -4.82 0.38
CA ILE A 354 -28.88 -5.27 -0.45
C ILE A 354 -27.66 -5.61 0.39
N ASN A 355 -27.26 -4.72 1.31
CA ASN A 355 -26.10 -4.95 2.16
C ASN A 355 -26.23 -6.26 2.95
N ARG A 356 -27.44 -6.63 3.42
CA ARG A 356 -27.68 -7.90 4.12
C ARG A 356 -27.63 -9.10 3.19
N ILE A 357 -28.06 -8.97 1.94
CA ILE A 357 -27.98 -10.02 0.93
C ILE A 357 -26.51 -10.28 0.61
N GLU A 358 -25.75 -9.23 0.31
CA GLU A 358 -24.34 -9.29 -0.03
C GLU A 358 -23.47 -9.84 1.11
N GLN A 359 -23.75 -9.44 2.35
CA GLN A 359 -23.07 -9.97 3.54
C GLN A 359 -23.28 -11.48 3.72
N LYS A 360 -24.46 -12.03 3.39
CA LYS A 360 -24.71 -13.48 3.49
C LYS A 360 -23.86 -14.29 2.52
N GLU A 361 -23.47 -13.69 1.41
CA GLU A 361 -22.60 -14.30 0.41
C GLU A 361 -21.10 -14.15 0.76
N ASN A 362 -20.78 -13.49 1.87
CA ASN A 362 -19.42 -13.02 2.17
C ASN A 362 -18.80 -12.24 1.00
N ALA A 363 -19.62 -11.46 0.28
CA ALA A 363 -19.15 -10.63 -0.81
C ALA A 363 -18.21 -9.53 -0.29
N LEU A 364 -17.10 -9.30 -1.01
CA LEU A 364 -16.15 -8.27 -0.65
C LEU A 364 -16.75 -6.89 -0.98
N ASN A 365 -16.84 -6.01 0.02
CA ASN A 365 -17.29 -4.64 -0.20
C ASN A 365 -16.15 -3.80 -0.81
N LEU A 366 -16.40 -3.28 -2.01
CA LEU A 366 -15.49 -2.46 -2.80
C LEU A 366 -15.92 -0.98 -2.86
N THR A 367 -16.93 -0.58 -2.09
CA THR A 367 -17.49 0.77 -2.11
C THR A 367 -16.43 1.82 -1.73
N GLN A 368 -16.13 2.72 -2.67
CA GLN A 368 -15.25 3.85 -2.43
C GLN A 368 -16.05 5.04 -1.90
N LEU A 369 -15.84 5.41 -0.64
CA LEU A 369 -16.46 6.59 -0.05
C LEU A 369 -15.60 7.83 -0.32
N GLY A 370 -16.11 8.75 -1.15
CA GLY A 370 -15.62 10.14 -1.20
C GLY A 370 -14.31 10.37 -1.95
N LEU A 371 -14.31 10.15 -3.26
CA LEU A 371 -13.14 10.44 -4.08
C LEU A 371 -13.10 11.90 -4.52
N TYR A 372 -12.21 12.68 -3.89
CA TYR A 372 -11.90 14.05 -4.31
C TYR A 372 -10.94 14.00 -5.50
N ASN A 373 -11.47 14.20 -6.70
CA ASN A 373 -10.67 14.48 -7.87
C ASN A 373 -10.32 15.97 -7.86
N GLY A 374 -9.10 16.33 -8.23
CA GLY A 374 -8.78 17.70 -8.68
C GLY A 374 -9.55 18.10 -9.95
N PHE A 375 -10.39 17.20 -10.47
CA PHE A 375 -11.41 17.46 -11.47
C PHE A 375 -12.76 17.72 -10.76
N PRO A 376 -13.45 18.83 -11.06
CA PRO A 376 -14.78 19.04 -10.54
C PRO A 376 -15.73 17.97 -11.13
N THR A 377 -16.86 17.75 -10.45
CA THR A 377 -18.10 17.13 -10.97
C THR A 377 -18.19 15.60 -10.99
N VAL A 378 -18.34 14.97 -9.82
CA VAL A 378 -19.46 14.04 -9.61
C VAL A 378 -20.00 14.35 -8.22
N SER A 379 -21.31 14.58 -8.09
CA SER A 379 -21.90 14.79 -6.76
C SER A 379 -21.70 13.53 -5.93
N SER A 380 -21.54 13.66 -4.61
CA SER A 380 -21.49 12.50 -3.71
C SER A 380 -22.71 11.60 -3.82
N ASP A 381 -23.79 12.08 -4.44
CA ASP A 381 -25.10 11.44 -4.50
C ASP A 381 -25.21 10.37 -5.60
N ASP A 382 -24.15 10.16 -6.39
CA ASP A 382 -24.11 9.23 -7.53
C ASP A 382 -23.13 8.06 -7.37
N PHE A 383 -22.44 7.92 -6.22
CA PHE A 383 -21.52 6.80 -6.01
C PHE A 383 -22.28 5.51 -5.65
N PRO A 384 -22.11 4.41 -6.40
CA PRO A 384 -22.76 3.16 -6.08
C PRO A 384 -22.12 2.50 -4.86
N THR A 385 -22.90 1.69 -4.15
CA THR A 385 -22.32 0.64 -3.30
C THR A 385 -21.91 -0.52 -4.19
N VAL A 386 -20.68 -0.99 -4.07
CA VAL A 386 -20.09 -1.99 -4.95
C VAL A 386 -19.66 -3.21 -4.15
N TYR A 387 -20.00 -4.39 -4.67
CA TYR A 387 -19.60 -5.67 -4.09
C TYR A 387 -18.97 -6.57 -5.14
N GLN A 388 -18.02 -7.40 -4.69
CA GLN A 388 -17.33 -8.40 -5.49
C GLN A 388 -17.61 -9.80 -4.97
N LYS A 389 -17.84 -10.72 -5.91
CA LYS A 389 -17.91 -12.16 -5.68
C LYS A 389 -16.98 -12.87 -6.66
N ILE A 390 -16.15 -13.80 -6.19
CA ILE A 390 -15.26 -14.57 -7.06
C ILE A 390 -16.03 -15.77 -7.63
N GLU A 391 -16.33 -15.75 -8.93
CA GLU A 391 -16.94 -16.90 -9.58
C GLU A 391 -15.91 -18.02 -9.80
N ARG A 392 -14.72 -17.65 -10.26
CA ARG A 392 -13.55 -18.53 -10.42
C ARG A 392 -12.28 -17.69 -10.38
N LYS A 393 -11.12 -18.35 -10.34
CA LYS A 393 -9.81 -17.66 -10.34
C LYS A 393 -9.78 -16.61 -11.48
N TYR A 394 -9.53 -15.36 -11.11
CA TYR A 394 -9.49 -14.16 -11.97
C TYR A 394 -10.78 -13.73 -12.67
N ILE A 395 -11.94 -14.35 -12.43
CA ILE A 395 -13.22 -13.90 -13.00
C ILE A 395 -14.17 -13.57 -11.86
N HIS A 396 -14.54 -12.29 -11.81
CA HIS A 396 -15.34 -11.73 -10.73
C HIS A 396 -16.73 -11.37 -11.26
N LEU A 397 -17.74 -11.52 -10.40
CA LEU A 397 -19.03 -10.85 -10.54
C LEU A 397 -19.00 -9.61 -9.66
N ILE A 398 -19.08 -8.45 -10.28
CA ILE A 398 -19.23 -7.15 -9.63
C ILE A 398 -20.69 -6.75 -9.65
N THR A 399 -21.20 -6.30 -8.51
CA THR A 399 -22.56 -5.78 -8.39
C THR A 399 -22.52 -4.36 -7.88
N SER A 400 -23.07 -3.44 -8.67
CA SER A 400 -23.11 -2.00 -8.37
C SER A 400 -24.55 -1.57 -8.11
N TYR A 401 -24.77 -0.88 -6.99
CA TYR A 401 -26.08 -0.48 -6.51
C TYR A 401 -26.15 1.04 -6.33
N TYR A 402 -26.85 1.72 -7.22
CA TYR A 402 -27.07 3.17 -7.15
C TYR A 402 -28.37 3.44 -6.40
N TYR A 403 -28.37 4.40 -5.49
CA TYR A 403 -29.51 4.65 -4.60
C TYR A 403 -29.67 6.13 -4.25
N SER A 404 -30.85 6.49 -3.76
CA SER A 404 -31.11 7.84 -3.24
C SER A 404 -30.58 7.96 -1.82
N HIS A 405 -29.73 8.96 -1.56
CA HIS A 405 -29.19 9.19 -0.22
C HIS A 405 -30.26 9.60 0.79
N GLN A 406 -31.37 10.21 0.33
CA GLN A 406 -32.46 10.71 1.17
C GLN A 406 -33.35 9.58 1.70
N ASN A 407 -33.82 8.68 0.83
CA ASN A 407 -34.77 7.62 1.20
C ASN A 407 -34.18 6.21 1.14
N LYS A 408 -32.90 6.08 0.74
CA LYS A 408 -32.15 4.82 0.64
C LYS A 408 -32.70 3.79 -0.36
N LEU A 409 -33.62 4.19 -1.23
CA LEU A 409 -34.19 3.33 -2.28
C LEU A 409 -33.27 3.24 -3.50
N LEU A 410 -33.25 2.08 -4.15
CA LEU A 410 -32.45 1.85 -5.35
C LEU A 410 -32.99 2.61 -6.58
N LYS A 411 -32.05 3.01 -7.44
CA LYS A 411 -32.29 3.68 -8.72
C LYS A 411 -31.82 2.82 -9.90
N LEU A 412 -30.71 2.11 -9.72
CA LEU A 412 -30.08 1.25 -10.72
C LEU A 412 -29.33 0.12 -10.02
N ILE A 413 -29.38 -1.07 -10.62
CA ILE A 413 -28.59 -2.24 -10.23
C ILE A 413 -27.85 -2.72 -11.47
N GLU A 414 -26.57 -3.02 -11.32
CA GLU A 414 -25.73 -3.56 -12.38
C GLU A 414 -25.03 -4.83 -11.88
N PHE A 415 -25.01 -5.85 -12.73
CA PHE A 415 -24.25 -7.07 -12.57
C PHE A 415 -23.23 -7.13 -13.71
N GLU A 416 -21.94 -7.14 -13.39
CA GLU A 416 -20.87 -7.14 -14.38
C GLU A 416 -19.90 -8.30 -14.15
N TRP A 417 -19.65 -9.10 -15.19
CA TRP A 417 -18.58 -10.09 -15.17
C TRP A 417 -17.32 -9.51 -15.80
N ILE A 418 -16.28 -9.37 -15.00
CA ILE A 418 -14.99 -8.80 -15.43
C ILE A 418 -13.81 -9.65 -14.93
N PRO A 419 -12.67 -9.58 -15.65
CA PRO A 419 -11.46 -10.19 -15.15
C PRO A 419 -10.92 -9.40 -13.96
N GLN A 420 -10.18 -10.08 -13.08
CA GLN A 420 -9.38 -9.44 -12.03
C GLN A 420 -8.48 -8.34 -12.63
N SER A 421 -8.31 -7.23 -11.91
CA SER A 421 -7.45 -6.13 -12.38
C SER A 421 -5.98 -6.56 -12.39
N TYR A 422 -5.23 -6.03 -13.36
CA TYR A 422 -3.77 -6.21 -13.39
C TYR A 422 -3.08 -5.63 -12.15
N SER A 423 -3.64 -4.58 -11.56
CA SER A 423 -3.07 -3.92 -10.36
C SER A 423 -3.06 -4.81 -9.12
N ALA A 424 -3.89 -5.86 -9.09
CA ALA A 424 -3.94 -6.83 -8.01
C ALA A 424 -2.98 -8.02 -8.18
N LEU A 425 -2.31 -8.13 -9.35
CA LEU A 425 -1.39 -9.23 -9.65
C LEU A 425 0.05 -8.79 -9.39
N SER A 426 0.79 -9.60 -8.61
CA SER A 426 2.15 -9.28 -8.18
C SER A 426 3.22 -10.25 -8.67
N ASN A 427 2.83 -11.40 -9.26
CA ASN A 427 3.77 -12.37 -9.82
C ASN A 427 3.47 -12.65 -11.31
N GLU A 428 4.51 -12.96 -12.08
CA GLU A 428 4.40 -13.19 -13.52
C GLU A 428 3.53 -14.39 -13.89
N ASP A 429 3.51 -15.43 -13.05
CA ASP A 429 2.76 -16.65 -13.33
C ASP A 429 1.26 -16.40 -13.27
N ASP A 430 0.78 -15.64 -12.28
CA ASP A 430 -0.61 -15.25 -12.17
C ASP A 430 -1.04 -14.34 -13.34
N ILE A 431 -0.13 -13.46 -13.81
CA ILE A 431 -0.36 -12.65 -15.01
C ILE A 431 -0.53 -13.55 -16.24
N LYS A 432 0.40 -14.48 -16.48
CA LYS A 432 0.34 -15.42 -17.61
C LYS A 432 -0.92 -16.29 -17.57
N VAL A 433 -1.30 -16.79 -16.40
CA VAL A 433 -2.51 -17.59 -16.25
C VAL A 433 -3.75 -16.74 -16.56
N ARG A 434 -3.84 -15.51 -16.03
CA ARG A 434 -4.94 -14.61 -16.35
C ARG A 434 -5.01 -14.31 -17.86
N GLU A 435 -3.88 -14.04 -18.50
CA GLU A 435 -3.81 -13.75 -19.94
C GLU A 435 -4.17 -14.94 -20.82
N SER A 436 -3.98 -16.17 -20.32
CA SER A 436 -4.41 -17.39 -21.01
C SER A 436 -5.92 -17.63 -20.96
N LEU A 437 -6.68 -16.86 -20.18
CA LEU A 437 -8.13 -17.01 -20.10
C LEU A 437 -8.79 -16.57 -21.41
N ASP A 438 -9.60 -17.46 -21.98
CA ASP A 438 -10.51 -17.15 -23.09
C ASP A 438 -11.71 -16.33 -22.57
N THR A 439 -11.44 -15.09 -22.19
CA THR A 439 -12.43 -14.16 -21.61
C THR A 439 -13.58 -13.89 -22.58
N GLN A 440 -13.30 -13.84 -23.89
CA GLN A 440 -14.34 -13.70 -24.92
C GLN A 440 -15.34 -14.84 -24.85
N LYS A 441 -14.87 -16.11 -24.84
CA LYS A 441 -15.76 -17.26 -24.73
C LYS A 441 -16.52 -17.28 -23.40
N ILE A 442 -15.84 -16.97 -22.29
CA ILE A 442 -16.43 -16.95 -20.96
C ILE A 442 -17.58 -15.94 -20.92
N PHE A 443 -17.34 -14.69 -21.28
CA PHE A 443 -18.34 -13.63 -21.18
C PHE A 443 -19.44 -13.78 -22.23
N LYS A 444 -19.12 -14.17 -23.46
CA LYS A 444 -20.15 -14.51 -24.45
C LYS A 444 -21.10 -15.61 -23.95
N SER A 445 -20.57 -16.63 -23.27
CA SER A 445 -21.40 -17.65 -22.64
C SER A 445 -22.31 -17.09 -21.53
N LYS A 446 -21.87 -16.08 -20.77
CA LYS A 446 -22.70 -15.40 -19.78
C LYS A 446 -23.84 -14.64 -20.44
N TYR A 447 -23.55 -13.89 -21.51
CA TYR A 447 -24.56 -13.20 -22.29
C TYR A 447 -25.62 -14.18 -22.82
N THR A 448 -25.21 -15.28 -23.48
CA THR A 448 -26.15 -16.25 -24.04
C THR A 448 -27.07 -16.86 -22.98
N TRP A 449 -26.52 -17.18 -21.80
CA TRP A 449 -27.30 -17.70 -20.69
C TRP A 449 -28.28 -16.67 -20.12
N LEU A 450 -27.83 -15.45 -19.81
CA LEU A 450 -28.68 -14.38 -19.30
C LEU A 450 -29.77 -14.00 -20.30
N HIS A 451 -29.43 -13.96 -21.58
CA HIS A 451 -30.37 -13.68 -22.67
C HIS A 451 -31.50 -14.71 -22.70
N ALA A 452 -31.16 -16.01 -22.67
CA ALA A 452 -32.15 -17.09 -22.62
C ALA A 452 -33.03 -17.03 -21.36
N PHE A 453 -32.41 -16.74 -20.21
CA PHE A 453 -33.11 -16.57 -18.94
C PHE A 453 -34.11 -15.39 -18.97
N LEU A 454 -33.66 -14.22 -19.43
CA LEU A 454 -34.51 -13.03 -19.54
C LEU A 454 -35.63 -13.23 -20.55
N LYS A 455 -35.36 -13.85 -21.70
CA LYS A 455 -36.40 -14.22 -22.67
C LYS A 455 -37.48 -15.10 -22.06
N GLN A 456 -37.08 -16.10 -21.27
CA GLN A 456 -38.02 -16.99 -20.60
C GLN A 456 -38.88 -16.26 -19.56
N LYS A 457 -38.32 -15.26 -18.85
CA LYS A 457 -38.99 -14.57 -17.74
C LYS A 457 -39.79 -13.34 -18.15
N LEU A 458 -39.30 -12.60 -19.15
CA LEU A 458 -39.79 -11.27 -19.53
C LEU A 458 -40.34 -11.23 -20.96
N GLY A 459 -40.18 -12.30 -21.74
CA GLY A 459 -40.57 -12.36 -23.15
C GLY A 459 -39.49 -11.81 -24.09
N GLU A 460 -39.88 -11.54 -25.33
CA GLU A 460 -38.96 -11.02 -26.35
C GLU A 460 -38.48 -9.59 -26.02
N PRO A 461 -37.18 -9.28 -26.22
CA PRO A 461 -36.66 -7.93 -26.05
C PRO A 461 -37.29 -6.95 -27.04
N VAL A 462 -37.40 -5.69 -26.64
CA VAL A 462 -37.90 -4.60 -27.50
C VAL A 462 -36.86 -4.15 -28.52
N SER A 463 -35.58 -4.40 -28.27
CA SER A 463 -34.50 -4.19 -29.22
C SER A 463 -33.34 -5.15 -28.99
N GLU A 464 -32.68 -5.51 -30.09
CA GLU A 464 -31.45 -6.31 -30.09
C GLU A 464 -30.49 -5.77 -31.14
N THR A 465 -29.20 -5.77 -30.79
CA THR A 465 -28.12 -5.38 -31.71
C THR A 465 -27.01 -6.43 -31.62
N ALA A 466 -26.52 -6.87 -32.77
CA ALA A 466 -25.34 -7.72 -32.87
C ALA A 466 -24.39 -7.15 -33.92
N ASN A 467 -23.24 -6.62 -33.48
CA ASN A 467 -22.19 -6.10 -34.35
C ASN A 467 -21.04 -7.10 -34.37
N GLY A 468 -21.20 -8.16 -35.16
CA GLY A 468 -20.24 -9.25 -35.26
C GLY A 468 -20.12 -10.09 -33.99
N PRO A 469 -19.05 -10.90 -33.83
CA PRO A 469 -18.86 -11.76 -32.67
C PRO A 469 -18.43 -10.98 -31.41
N SER A 470 -18.10 -9.70 -31.54
CA SER A 470 -17.47 -8.87 -30.52
C SER A 470 -18.43 -7.98 -29.74
N TYR A 471 -19.66 -7.77 -30.21
CA TYR A 471 -20.64 -6.96 -29.50
C TYR A 471 -22.06 -7.50 -29.67
N MET A 472 -22.76 -7.68 -28.54
CA MET A 472 -24.17 -8.07 -28.50
C MET A 472 -24.89 -7.25 -27.43
N SER A 473 -26.11 -6.81 -27.70
CA SER A 473 -26.96 -6.17 -26.70
C SER A 473 -28.43 -6.49 -26.91
N ALA A 474 -29.18 -6.59 -25.82
CA ALA A 474 -30.63 -6.76 -25.82
C ALA A 474 -31.26 -5.89 -24.73
N LYS A 475 -32.43 -5.33 -25.03
CA LYS A 475 -33.17 -4.44 -24.12
C LYS A 475 -34.59 -4.93 -23.93
N TRP A 476 -35.06 -4.93 -22.68
CA TRP A 476 -36.47 -5.12 -22.33
C TRP A 476 -36.98 -3.83 -21.69
N GLU A 477 -38.21 -3.46 -22.03
CA GLU A 477 -38.91 -2.36 -21.39
C GLU A 477 -40.23 -2.84 -20.84
N THR A 478 -40.51 -2.46 -19.60
CA THR A 478 -41.83 -2.60 -18.99
C THR A 478 -42.40 -1.20 -18.70
N GLY A 479 -43.57 -1.14 -18.08
CA GLY A 479 -44.22 0.14 -17.78
C GLY A 479 -43.31 1.09 -16.97
N THR A 480 -42.52 0.56 -16.04
CA THR A 480 -41.74 1.34 -15.08
C THR A 480 -40.25 1.03 -15.04
N GLU A 481 -39.83 -0.12 -15.59
CA GLU A 481 -38.44 -0.60 -15.52
C GLU A 481 -37.86 -0.88 -16.91
N VAL A 482 -36.56 -0.70 -17.03
CA VAL A 482 -35.76 -1.06 -18.19
C VAL A 482 -34.69 -2.07 -17.77
N ILE A 483 -34.53 -3.12 -18.57
CA ILE A 483 -33.46 -4.10 -18.43
C ILE A 483 -32.58 -4.04 -19.67
N GLU A 484 -31.27 -3.92 -19.48
CA GLU A 484 -30.28 -3.96 -20.55
C GLU A 484 -29.28 -5.08 -20.28
N LEU A 485 -29.06 -5.92 -21.30
CA LEU A 485 -28.02 -6.93 -21.30
C LEU A 485 -27.04 -6.60 -22.42
N SER A 486 -25.75 -6.53 -22.11
CA SER A 486 -24.73 -6.26 -23.11
C SER A 486 -23.52 -7.18 -22.95
N TYR A 487 -22.82 -7.38 -24.07
CA TYR A 487 -21.56 -8.08 -24.17
C TYR A 487 -20.64 -7.34 -25.11
N TYR A 488 -19.42 -7.08 -24.65
CA TYR A 488 -18.30 -6.59 -25.46
C TYR A 488 -17.02 -7.31 -25.02
N SER A 489 -16.28 -6.69 -24.09
CA SER A 489 -15.13 -7.27 -23.38
C SER A 489 -15.50 -7.82 -21.99
N SER A 490 -16.71 -7.52 -21.52
CA SER A 490 -17.36 -7.99 -20.31
C SER A 490 -18.81 -8.33 -20.63
N THR A 491 -19.53 -8.94 -19.69
CA THR A 491 -20.99 -9.08 -19.77
C THR A 491 -21.63 -8.29 -18.65
N THR A 492 -22.59 -7.44 -19.02
CA THR A 492 -23.26 -6.53 -18.09
C THR A 492 -24.76 -6.73 -18.18
N LEU A 493 -25.42 -6.84 -17.03
CA LEU A 493 -26.87 -6.86 -16.88
C LEU A 493 -27.29 -5.71 -15.97
N THR A 494 -28.09 -4.80 -16.49
CA THR A 494 -28.50 -3.58 -15.80
C THR A 494 -30.01 -3.52 -15.67
N LEU A 495 -30.50 -3.16 -14.48
CA LEU A 495 -31.90 -2.90 -14.15
C LEU A 495 -32.03 -1.47 -13.65
N TYR A 496 -32.86 -0.65 -14.29
CA TYR A 496 -33.06 0.74 -13.89
C TYR A 496 -34.48 1.25 -14.17
N LYS A 497 -34.85 2.37 -13.53
CA LYS A 497 -36.19 2.97 -13.71
C LYS A 497 -36.27 3.66 -15.06
N LYS A 498 -37.38 3.47 -15.77
CA LYS A 498 -37.64 4.21 -17.01
C LYS A 498 -37.73 5.70 -16.68
N GLN A 499 -36.92 6.52 -17.36
CA GLN A 499 -37.02 7.96 -17.23
C GLN A 499 -38.29 8.41 -17.95
N ASN A 500 -39.20 9.07 -17.23
CA ASN A 500 -40.35 9.72 -17.85
C ASN A 500 -39.82 10.95 -18.58
N ASN A 501 -39.85 10.93 -19.92
CA ASN A 501 -39.58 12.10 -20.76
C ASN A 501 -40.64 13.18 -20.59
#